data_AF-A0A424SS25-F1
#
_entry.id   AF-A0A424SS25-F1
#
_cell.length_a   1.000
_cell.length_b   1.000
_cell.length_c   1.000
_cell.angle_alpha   90.00
_cell.angle_beta   90.00
_cell.angle_gamma   90.00
#
_symmetry.space_group_name_H-M   'P 1'
#
loop_
_entity.id
_entity.type
_entity.pdbx_description
1 polymer ?
#
loop_
_entity_poly.entity_id
_entity_poly.type
_entity_poly.pdbx_seq_one_letter_code
_entity_poly.pdbx_strand_id
1 'polypeptide(L)' 'MEKIFNSLGQSLFSELNDGEDLILSFYGENSQFVRFNNASVRQTGLVDDADIGLKFIANGRTCGGGFTVSGNFD' A
#
# COMPACT_ATOMS: atom_id res chain seq x y z
N MET A 1 -5.06 -4.05 7.07
CA MET A 1 -3.79 -3.63 6.44
C MET A 1 -2.90 -2.76 7.33
N GLU A 2 -3.40 -2.16 8.42
CA GLU A 2 -2.59 -1.31 9.32
C GLU A 2 -1.29 -1.98 9.82
N LYS A 3 -1.33 -3.26 10.21
CA LYS A 3 -0.14 -4.01 10.62
C LYS A 3 0.95 -4.06 9.54
N ILE A 4 0.54 -4.25 8.29
CA ILE A 4 1.45 -4.29 7.13
C ILE A 4 2.08 -2.91 6.95
N PHE A 5 1.28 -1.85 6.98
CA PHE A 5 1.78 -0.48 6.92
C PHE A 5 2.80 -0.18 8.03
N ASN A 6 2.47 -0.52 9.28
CA ASN A 6 3.37 -0.28 10.42
C ASN A 6 4.66 -1.10 10.32
N SER A 7 4.58 -2.37 9.91
CA SER A 7 5.77 -3.22 9.75
C SER A 7 6.67 -2.72 8.61
N LEU A 8 6.10 -2.41 7.45
CA LEU A 8 6.84 -1.87 6.31
C LEU A 8 7.44 -0.51 6.64
N GLY A 9 6.66 0.36 7.28
CA GLY A 9 7.16 1.64 7.78
C GLY A 9 8.35 1.42 8.71
N GLN A 10 8.20 0.61 9.75
CA GLN A 10 9.29 0.37 10.69
C GLN A 10 10.55 -0.17 10.01
N SER A 11 10.43 -1.16 9.11
CA SER A 11 11.56 -1.73 8.38
C SER A 11 12.20 -0.76 7.38
N LEU A 12 11.44 0.13 6.75
CA LEU A 12 11.99 1.09 5.78
C LEU A 12 12.64 2.29 6.48
N PHE A 13 11.98 2.82 7.51
CA PHE A 13 12.50 3.97 8.27
C PHE A 13 13.70 3.59 9.15
N SER A 14 13.87 2.32 9.53
CA SER A 14 15.07 1.86 10.28
C SER A 14 16.36 1.87 9.45
N GLU A 15 16.25 1.88 8.12
CA GLU A 15 17.39 1.84 7.21
C GLU A 15 17.86 3.24 6.76
N LEU A 16 17.18 4.31 7.20
CA LEU A 16 17.56 5.68 6.84
C LEU A 16 18.81 6.13 7.58
N ASN A 17 19.69 6.82 6.85
CA ASN A 17 20.86 7.49 7.39
C ASN A 17 20.60 8.99 7.60
N ASP A 18 21.53 9.66 8.28
CA ASP A 18 21.47 11.10 8.50
C ASP A 18 21.41 11.86 7.16
N GLY A 19 20.43 12.75 7.01
CA GLY A 19 20.23 13.54 5.80
C GLY A 19 19.44 12.82 4.70
N GLU A 20 18.91 11.64 4.98
CA GLU A 20 17.96 10.91 4.14
C GLU A 20 16.53 11.06 4.67
N ASP A 21 15.58 11.37 3.80
CA ASP A 21 14.16 11.42 4.13
C ASP A 21 13.37 10.42 3.26
N LEU A 22 12.37 9.78 3.86
CA LEU A 22 11.42 8.94 3.16
C LEU A 22 9.99 9.41 3.41
N ILE A 23 9.23 9.56 2.33
CA ILE A 23 7.77 9.69 2.38
C ILE A 23 7.17 8.37 1.93
N LEU A 24 6.37 7.79 2.81
CA LEU A 24 5.64 6.55 2.62
C LEU A 24 4.15 6.85 2.44
N SER A 25 3.56 6.40 1.34
CA SER A 25 2.11 6.40 1.13
C SER A 25 1.62 4.97 0.99
N PHE A 26 0.52 4.63 1.64
CA PHE A 26 -0.07 3.31 1.59
C PHE A 26 -1.57 3.43 1.30
N TYR A 27 -2.02 2.73 0.27
CA TYR A 27 -3.43 2.62 -0.09
C TYR A 27 -3.82 1.16 0.03
N GLY A 28 -5.01 0.88 0.57
CA GLY A 28 -5.49 -0.49 0.61
C GLY A 28 -6.99 -0.57 0.76
N GLU A 29 -7.58 -1.57 0.11
CA GLU A 29 -9.01 -1.81 0.07
C GLU A 29 -9.29 -3.23 0.54
N ASN A 30 -10.10 -3.34 1.60
CA ASN A 30 -10.73 -4.59 2.00
C ASN A 30 -12.24 -4.40 1.93
N SER A 31 -12.84 -4.82 0.83
CA SER A 31 -14.23 -4.51 0.51
C SER A 31 -14.96 -5.69 -0.14
N GLN A 32 -16.29 -5.60 -0.17
CA GLN A 32 -17.13 -6.49 -0.93
C GLN A 32 -18.02 -5.64 -1.84
N PHE A 33 -18.12 -6.04 -3.11
CA PHE A 33 -19.06 -5.44 -4.04
C PHE A 33 -20.08 -6.46 -4.55
N VAL A 34 -21.26 -5.96 -4.88
CA VAL A 34 -22.35 -6.74 -5.49
C VAL A 34 -22.86 -6.00 -6.73
N ARG A 35 -22.75 -6.64 -7.89
CA ARG A 35 -23.28 -6.12 -9.15
C ARG A 35 -24.70 -6.66 -9.38
N PHE A 36 -25.64 -5.73 -9.51
CA PHE A 36 -27.02 -6.01 -9.88
C PHE A 36 -27.24 -5.73 -11.37
N ASN A 37 -28.09 -6.53 -12.01
CA ASN A 37 -28.64 -6.27 -13.34
C ASN A 37 -30.05 -6.84 -13.40
N ASN A 38 -31.00 -6.10 -13.97
CA ASN A 38 -32.40 -6.53 -14.08
C ASN A 38 -32.95 -7.07 -12.73
N ALA A 39 -32.82 -6.24 -11.68
CA ALA A 39 -33.26 -6.54 -10.31
C ALA A 39 -32.73 -7.86 -9.70
N SER A 40 -31.64 -8.41 -10.23
CA SER A 40 -31.06 -9.67 -9.74
C SER A 40 -29.54 -9.59 -9.63
N VAL A 41 -28.99 -10.33 -8.67
CA VAL A 41 -27.55 -10.41 -8.45
C VAL A 41 -26.91 -11.12 -9.65
N ARG A 42 -25.81 -10.55 -10.16
CA ARG A 42 -25.01 -11.14 -11.24
C ARG A 42 -23.61 -11.50 -10.81
N GLN A 43 -23.08 -10.76 -9.85
CA GLN A 43 -21.72 -10.93 -9.42
C GLN A 43 -21.60 -10.43 -7.99
N THR A 44 -20.87 -11.18 -7.20
CA THR A 44 -20.32 -10.74 -5.92
C THR A 44 -18.81 -10.84 -6.04
N GLY A 45 -18.08 -9.89 -5.50
CA GLY A 45 -16.63 -9.93 -5.47
C GLY A 45 -16.11 -9.44 -4.14
N LEU A 46 -14.98 -10.00 -3.73
CA LEU A 46 -14.17 -9.51 -2.62
C LEU A 46 -12.98 -8.77 -3.22
N VAL A 47 -12.63 -7.64 -2.64
CA VAL A 47 -11.41 -6.89 -2.90
C VAL A 47 -10.58 -6.96 -1.65
N ASP A 48 -9.34 -7.41 -1.80
CA ASP A 48 -8.30 -7.34 -0.77
C ASP A 48 -7.00 -6.98 -1.49
N ASP A 49 -6.79 -5.68 -1.69
CA ASP A 49 -5.64 -5.14 -2.40
C ASP A 49 -4.97 -4.02 -1.61
N ALA A 50 -3.69 -3.82 -1.89
CA ALA A 50 -2.96 -2.69 -1.35
C ALA A 50 -1.84 -2.29 -2.29
N ASP A 51 -1.48 -1.02 -2.27
CA ASP A 51 -0.35 -0.45 -3.00
C ASP A 51 0.48 0.42 -2.06
N ILE A 52 1.79 0.38 -2.25
CA ILE A 52 2.75 1.24 -1.54
C ILE A 52 3.42 2.19 -2.51
N GLY A 53 3.53 3.45 -2.10
CA GLY A 53 4.29 4.48 -2.78
C GLY A 53 5.42 4.97 -1.89
N LEU A 54 6.59 5.15 -2.49
CA LEU A 54 7.83 5.56 -1.86
C LEU A 54 8.37 6.78 -2.59
N LYS A 55 8.74 7.80 -1.82
CA LYS A 55 9.51 8.94 -2.31
C LYS A 55 10.69 9.17 -1.39
N PHE A 56 11.88 8.89 -1.90
CA PHE A 56 13.13 9.01 -1.18
C PHE A 56 13.84 10.30 -1.57
N ILE A 57 14.39 11.00 -0.59
CA ILE A 57 15.03 12.30 -0.74
C ILE A 57 16.40 12.24 -0.07
N ALA A 58 17.44 12.58 -0.82
CA ALA A 58 18.80 12.67 -0.29
C ALA A 58 19.61 13.68 -1.10
N ASN A 59 20.44 14.51 -0.43
CA ASN A 59 21.33 15.47 -1.08
C ASN A 59 20.63 16.37 -2.13
N GLY A 60 19.41 16.84 -1.80
CA GLY A 60 18.60 17.68 -2.69
C GLY A 60 18.04 16.99 -3.93
N ARG A 61 18.15 15.65 -4.02
CA ARG A 61 17.59 14.84 -5.12
C ARG A 61 16.43 14.00 -4.61
N THR A 62 15.56 13.61 -5.53
CA THR A 62 14.42 12.77 -5.24
C THR A 62 14.37 11.61 -6.24
N CYS A 63 14.13 10.41 -5.73
CA CYS A 63 13.65 9.29 -6.53
C CYS A 63 12.35 8.75 -5.92
N GLY A 64 11.58 8.05 -6.73
CA GLY A 64 10.32 7.48 -6.27
C GLY A 64 9.99 6.20 -7.00
N GLY A 65 9.12 5.41 -6.39
CA GLY A 65 8.67 4.14 -6.90
C GLY A 65 7.52 3.62 -6.06
N GLY A 66 6.92 2.53 -6.50
CA GLY A 66 5.83 1.89 -5.79
C GLY A 66 5.56 0.52 -6.36
N PHE A 67 4.85 -0.28 -5.59
CA PHE A 67 4.45 -1.63 -6.00
C PHE A 67 3.19 -2.05 -5.27
N THR A 68 2.49 -3.01 -5.87
CA THR A 68 1.34 -3.65 -5.25
C THR A 68 1.80 -4.56 -4.13
N VAL A 69 1.18 -4.38 -2.97
CA VAL A 69 1.39 -5.16 -1.76
C VAL A 69 0.42 -6.33 -1.80
N SER A 70 0.98 -7.54 -1.78
CA SER A 70 0.21 -8.79 -1.81
C SER A 70 0.89 -9.85 -0.95
N GLY A 71 0.15 -10.91 -0.61
CA GLY A 71 0.62 -12.00 0.25
C GLY A 71 0.21 -11.85 1.72
N ASN A 72 0.42 -12.91 2.49
CA ASN A 72 0.19 -12.93 3.93
C ASN A 72 1.46 -12.48 4.67
N PHE A 73 1.37 -11.35 5.36
CA PHE A 73 2.29 -10.99 6.43
C PHE A 73 1.86 -11.75 7.70
N ASP A 74 2.21 -13.03 7.76
CA ASP A 74 2.17 -13.84 9.00
C ASP A 74 3.52 -13.78 9.71
#